data_AF-A0A7Z9Y2Z0-F1
#
_entry.id   AF-A0A7Z9Y2Z0-F1
#
_cell.length_a   1.000
_cell.length_b   1.000
_cell.length_c   1.000
_cell.angle_alpha   90.00
_cell.angle_beta   90.00
_cell.angle_gamma   90.00
#
_symmetry.space_group_name_H-M   'P 1'
#
loop_
_entity.id
_entity.type
_entity.pdbx_description
1 polymer ?
#
loop_
_entity_poly.entity_id
_entity_poly.type
_entity_poly.pdbx_seq_one_letter_code
_entity_poly.pdbx_strand_id
1 'polypeptide(L)'
;AAEQRYVPDAGPATPADWRPPPYEVPLSFHPDDHYWLARPLPATSRTYGLEWYPFGNDVLKGSPYRIHHGEDFPNEKGTPVLAAGSGTVIHAGPLPSPRNGVNYYGNTVVIEHDWQINGEPVYTLYAHTLELFVEKGDYVEQGQLIAGVGSSGEVTGSHVHFEVRVGVNKYGAARNPALWLAPYEGYGTVAGRFVDKRSRMISGAMLSLIPVDSDQPIRQQRTYYPTVASDPVWRENFVFADVPAGEYELILDVNNGQYKFKREIKVLPGQTRFEVISTNFEFVPTPTAVPSPTPTGTPLPTFAAPEG
;
A
#
# COMPACT_ATOMS: atom_id res chain seq x y z
N ALA A 1 24.45 -40.76 39.03
CA ALA A 1 24.48 -39.34 38.62
C ALA A 1 24.61 -39.32 37.10
N ALA A 2 23.52 -39.03 36.41
CA ALA A 2 23.50 -38.84 34.96
C ALA A 2 23.03 -37.40 34.74
N GLU A 3 23.97 -36.52 34.38
CA GLU A 3 23.70 -35.13 34.08
C GLU A 3 22.84 -35.02 32.82
N GLN A 4 21.79 -34.23 32.93
CA GLN A 4 20.92 -33.80 31.84
C GLN A 4 21.75 -33.09 30.77
N ARG A 5 21.81 -33.64 29.55
CA ARG A 5 22.11 -32.85 28.36
C ARG A 5 20.79 -32.25 27.86
N TYR A 6 20.44 -31.10 28.41
CA TYR A 6 19.52 -30.18 27.75
C TYR A 6 20.29 -29.53 26.60
N VAL A 7 19.94 -29.90 25.37
CA VAL A 7 20.37 -29.17 24.17
C VAL A 7 19.40 -28.01 24.04
N PRO A 8 19.82 -26.74 24.19
CA PRO A 8 18.93 -25.63 23.91
C PRO A 8 18.61 -25.69 22.42
N ASP A 9 17.31 -25.70 22.17
CA ASP A 9 16.64 -25.78 20.88
C ASP A 9 17.34 -24.92 19.82
N ALA A 10 18.24 -25.57 19.06
CA ALA A 10 18.66 -25.08 17.76
C ALA A 10 17.53 -25.44 16.79
N GLY A 11 16.42 -24.71 16.91
CA GLY A 11 15.41 -24.69 15.86
C GLY A 11 16.06 -24.34 14.53
N PRO A 12 15.46 -24.75 13.39
CA PRO A 12 16.01 -24.39 12.08
C PRO A 12 16.22 -22.88 12.03
N ALA A 13 17.38 -22.45 11.52
CA ALA A 13 17.68 -21.03 11.36
C ALA A 13 16.49 -20.34 10.67
N THR A 14 15.96 -19.29 11.31
CA THR A 14 14.90 -18.46 10.75
C THR A 14 15.28 -18.07 9.33
N PRO A 15 14.50 -18.45 8.30
CA PRO A 15 14.81 -18.09 6.92
C PRO A 15 15.01 -16.58 6.79
N ALA A 16 15.91 -16.14 5.90
CA ALA A 16 16.22 -14.71 5.72
C ALA A 16 14.98 -13.85 5.38
N ASP A 17 13.93 -14.48 4.83
CA ASP A 17 12.66 -13.85 4.46
C ASP A 17 11.51 -14.14 5.44
N TRP A 18 11.78 -14.83 6.55
CA TRP A 18 10.76 -15.11 7.55
C TRP A 18 10.37 -13.83 8.28
N ARG A 19 9.07 -13.57 8.34
CA ARG A 19 8.48 -12.53 9.18
C ARG A 19 7.68 -13.20 10.30
N PRO A 20 7.67 -12.62 11.50
CA PRO A 20 6.75 -13.09 12.54
C PRO A 20 5.29 -12.92 12.08
N PRO A 21 4.32 -13.57 12.74
CA PRO A 21 2.92 -13.38 12.40
C PRO A 21 2.49 -11.91 12.60
N PRO A 22 1.51 -11.40 11.84
CA PRO A 22 0.80 -10.15 12.16
C PRO A 22 0.14 -10.23 13.53
N TYR A 23 0.00 -9.09 14.21
CA TYR A 23 -0.87 -9.00 15.38
C TYR A 23 -2.32 -9.34 15.03
N GLU A 24 -3.06 -9.88 16.00
CA GLU A 24 -4.50 -10.09 15.88
C GLU A 24 -5.24 -8.76 15.73
N VAL A 25 -6.32 -8.78 14.95
CA VAL A 25 -7.17 -7.61 14.67
C VAL A 25 -8.56 -7.77 15.30
N PRO A 26 -9.23 -6.68 15.70
CA PRO A 26 -8.77 -5.30 15.62
C PRO A 26 -7.69 -4.98 16.66
N LEU A 27 -6.67 -4.22 16.24
CA LEU A 27 -5.62 -3.71 17.10
C LEU A 27 -5.70 -2.17 17.17
N SER A 28 -5.60 -1.61 18.37
CA SER A 28 -5.56 -0.16 18.56
C SER A 28 -4.81 0.17 19.85
N PHE A 29 -3.57 0.60 19.70
CA PHE A 29 -2.75 1.10 20.81
C PHE A 29 -2.64 2.63 20.80
N HIS A 30 -2.83 3.27 19.64
CA HIS A 30 -3.10 4.70 19.52
C HIS A 30 -4.61 4.94 19.32
N PRO A 31 -5.21 6.00 19.90
CA PRO A 31 -6.65 6.29 19.77
C PRO A 31 -7.20 6.35 18.33
N ASP A 32 -6.34 6.72 17.38
CA ASP A 32 -6.68 6.86 15.97
C ASP A 32 -6.24 5.64 15.11
N ASP A 33 -5.65 4.61 15.72
CA ASP A 33 -5.30 3.36 15.02
C ASP A 33 -6.57 2.63 14.57
N HIS A 34 -6.56 2.18 13.32
CA HIS A 34 -7.64 1.38 12.74
C HIS A 34 -7.10 0.11 12.06
N TYR A 35 -6.18 -0.60 12.75
CA TYR A 35 -5.71 -1.92 12.33
C TYR A 35 -6.80 -2.98 12.49
N TRP A 36 -7.82 -2.91 11.64
CA TRP A 36 -9.03 -3.73 11.72
C TRP A 36 -9.04 -4.87 10.70
N LEU A 37 -8.09 -4.87 9.75
CA LEU A 37 -8.02 -5.83 8.66
C LEU A 37 -6.86 -6.80 8.85
N ALA A 38 -7.16 -8.08 8.68
CA ALA A 38 -6.16 -9.13 8.59
C ALA A 38 -5.44 -9.07 7.24
N ARG A 39 -4.28 -9.72 7.12
CA ARG A 39 -3.60 -9.85 5.83
C ARG A 39 -4.49 -10.63 4.85
N PRO A 40 -4.57 -10.22 3.57
CA PRO A 40 -5.46 -10.84 2.58
C PRO A 40 -4.94 -12.18 2.04
N LEU A 41 -4.01 -12.83 2.75
CA LEU A 41 -3.23 -13.99 2.32
C LEU A 41 -2.91 -14.87 3.54
N PRO A 42 -2.79 -16.19 3.38
CA PRO A 42 -2.45 -17.09 4.47
C PRO A 42 -1.01 -16.85 4.96
N ALA A 43 -0.74 -17.14 6.23
CA ALA A 43 0.58 -16.97 6.84
C ALA A 43 1.70 -17.82 6.18
N THR A 44 1.33 -18.86 5.43
CA THR A 44 2.26 -19.70 4.64
C THR A 44 2.71 -19.04 3.33
N SER A 45 2.15 -17.89 2.98
CA SER A 45 2.42 -17.15 1.76
C SER A 45 3.16 -15.85 2.04
N ARG A 46 3.59 -15.13 1.00
CA ARG A 46 4.22 -13.82 1.16
C ARG A 46 3.16 -12.78 1.51
N THR A 47 3.12 -12.37 2.77
CA THR A 47 2.11 -11.43 3.32
C THR A 47 2.57 -9.98 3.42
N TYR A 48 3.77 -9.65 2.91
CA TYR A 48 4.31 -8.28 2.88
C TYR A 48 4.29 -7.71 1.46
N GLY A 49 3.94 -6.43 1.35
CA GLY A 49 3.81 -5.75 0.06
C GLY A 49 5.14 -5.40 -0.61
N LEU A 50 5.05 -4.82 -1.80
CA LEU A 50 6.18 -4.26 -2.54
C LEU A 50 6.64 -2.93 -1.93
N GLU A 51 7.68 -3.00 -1.10
CA GLU A 51 8.25 -1.83 -0.40
C GLU A 51 8.77 -0.72 -1.32
N TRP A 52 9.16 -1.05 -2.56
CA TRP A 52 9.60 -0.08 -3.57
C TRP A 52 8.45 0.55 -4.36
N TYR A 53 7.24 -0.01 -4.25
CA TYR A 53 6.01 0.48 -4.87
C TYR A 53 4.89 0.67 -3.82
N PRO A 54 5.08 1.49 -2.77
CA PRO A 54 4.08 1.69 -1.74
C PRO A 54 2.86 2.47 -2.26
N PHE A 55 1.80 2.51 -1.47
CA PHE A 55 0.65 3.38 -1.71
C PHE A 55 1.08 4.84 -1.95
N GLY A 56 0.39 5.51 -2.88
CA GLY A 56 0.69 6.90 -3.25
C GLY A 56 1.90 7.07 -4.17
N ASN A 57 2.63 5.99 -4.46
CA ASN A 57 3.81 6.06 -5.32
C ASN A 57 3.45 6.28 -6.81
N ASP A 58 4.35 6.95 -7.54
CA ASP A 58 4.21 7.32 -8.95
C ASP A 58 5.46 6.90 -9.77
N VAL A 59 6.15 5.84 -9.33
CA VAL A 59 7.48 5.42 -9.83
C VAL A 59 7.48 4.92 -11.29
N LEU A 60 6.33 4.70 -11.92
CA LEU A 60 6.24 4.40 -13.36
C LEU A 60 6.43 5.68 -14.21
N LYS A 61 7.60 6.31 -14.06
CA LYS A 61 8.06 7.48 -14.80
C LYS A 61 7.88 7.25 -16.31
N GLY A 62 6.95 7.98 -16.91
CA GLY A 62 6.71 7.97 -18.37
C GLY A 62 5.27 7.70 -18.80
N SER A 63 4.41 7.22 -17.90
CA SER A 63 2.96 7.23 -18.10
C SER A 63 2.36 8.39 -17.32
N PRO A 64 1.50 9.24 -17.89
CA PRO A 64 1.18 10.53 -17.29
C PRO A 64 0.68 10.48 -15.86
N TYR A 65 0.01 9.44 -15.37
CA TYR A 65 -0.34 9.29 -13.95
C TYR A 65 -0.77 7.84 -13.66
N ARG A 66 -0.07 7.10 -12.79
CA ARG A 66 -0.67 5.98 -12.05
C ARG A 66 -0.15 5.98 -10.62
N ILE A 67 -0.79 6.80 -9.80
CA ILE A 67 -0.75 6.69 -8.35
C ILE A 67 -1.13 5.25 -7.99
N HIS A 68 -0.30 4.61 -7.17
CA HIS A 68 -0.62 3.32 -6.60
C HIS A 68 -1.69 3.48 -5.51
N HIS A 69 -2.90 2.94 -5.71
CA HIS A 69 -4.05 3.10 -4.81
C HIS A 69 -4.21 1.96 -3.80
N GLY A 70 -3.19 1.10 -3.69
CA GLY A 70 -3.25 -0.06 -2.80
C GLY A 70 -1.88 -0.50 -2.35
N GLU A 71 -1.81 -1.78 -1.99
CA GLU A 71 -0.60 -2.53 -1.71
C GLU A 71 -0.59 -3.80 -2.55
N ASP A 72 0.56 -4.09 -3.18
CA ASP A 72 0.73 -5.26 -4.04
C ASP A 72 1.48 -6.35 -3.28
N PHE A 73 0.90 -7.54 -3.18
CA PHE A 73 1.49 -8.70 -2.50
C PHE A 73 1.89 -9.80 -3.50
N PRO A 74 3.19 -9.90 -3.87
CA PRO A 74 3.65 -10.85 -4.89
C PRO A 74 3.58 -12.28 -4.38
N ASN A 75 2.89 -13.15 -5.11
CA ASN A 75 2.74 -14.57 -4.80
C ASN A 75 2.56 -15.36 -6.11
N GLU A 76 2.71 -16.68 -6.04
CA GLU A 76 2.44 -17.55 -7.18
C GLU A 76 0.94 -17.58 -7.54
N LYS A 77 0.63 -17.80 -8.82
CA LYS A 77 -0.75 -17.97 -9.28
C LYS A 77 -1.43 -19.12 -8.53
N GLY A 78 -2.69 -18.92 -8.15
CA GLY A 78 -3.48 -19.87 -7.38
C GLY A 78 -3.24 -19.82 -5.87
N THR A 79 -2.29 -18.99 -5.38
CA THR A 79 -2.14 -18.76 -3.93
C THR A 79 -3.48 -18.26 -3.35
N PRO A 80 -3.98 -18.83 -2.22
CA PRO A 80 -5.23 -18.39 -1.62
C PRO A 80 -5.26 -16.90 -1.29
N VAL A 81 -6.31 -16.20 -1.74
CA VAL A 81 -6.66 -14.84 -1.33
C VAL A 81 -7.82 -14.92 -0.35
N LEU A 82 -7.64 -14.31 0.82
CA LEU A 82 -8.58 -14.39 1.93
C LEU A 82 -9.26 -13.03 2.16
N ALA A 83 -10.49 -13.05 2.64
CA ALA A 83 -11.20 -11.84 3.07
C ALA A 83 -10.45 -11.21 4.26
N ALA A 84 -9.98 -9.97 4.11
CA ALA A 84 -9.27 -9.24 5.15
C ALA A 84 -10.18 -8.85 6.34
N GLY A 85 -11.49 -8.81 6.13
CA GLY A 85 -12.50 -8.56 7.15
C GLY A 85 -13.86 -9.09 6.70
N SER A 86 -14.75 -9.37 7.65
CA SER A 86 -16.11 -9.85 7.34
C SER A 86 -16.95 -8.79 6.64
N GLY A 87 -17.89 -9.22 5.81
CA GLY A 87 -18.80 -8.32 5.10
C GLY A 87 -19.52 -8.98 3.93
N THR A 88 -20.15 -8.15 3.11
CA THR A 88 -20.90 -8.59 1.93
C THR A 88 -20.10 -8.33 0.65
N VAL A 89 -20.01 -9.34 -0.22
CA VAL A 89 -19.41 -9.21 -1.54
C VAL A 89 -20.31 -8.37 -2.43
N ILE A 90 -19.89 -7.16 -2.78
CA ILE A 90 -20.64 -6.24 -3.64
C ILE A 90 -20.24 -6.33 -5.12
N HIS A 91 -19.10 -6.96 -5.41
CA HIS A 91 -18.61 -7.23 -6.75
C HIS A 91 -17.73 -8.48 -6.78
N ALA A 92 -17.92 -9.35 -7.77
CA ALA A 92 -17.06 -10.48 -8.07
C ALA A 92 -17.01 -10.67 -9.60
N GLY A 93 -15.83 -10.48 -10.20
CA GLY A 93 -15.64 -10.61 -11.65
C GLY A 93 -14.75 -9.51 -12.23
N PRO A 94 -14.64 -9.42 -13.57
CA PRO A 94 -13.91 -8.35 -14.24
C PRO A 94 -14.42 -6.97 -13.81
N LEU A 95 -13.53 -6.08 -13.38
CA LEU A 95 -13.89 -4.71 -12.97
C LEU A 95 -13.46 -3.69 -14.03
N PRO A 96 -14.40 -3.01 -14.71
CA PRO A 96 -14.04 -1.97 -15.68
C PRO A 96 -13.30 -0.81 -15.02
N SER A 97 -12.18 -0.37 -15.59
CA SER A 97 -11.52 0.85 -15.13
C SER A 97 -12.32 2.08 -15.54
N PRO A 98 -12.36 3.14 -14.70
CA PRO A 98 -12.88 4.44 -15.10
C PRO A 98 -12.07 5.12 -16.23
N ARG A 99 -10.90 4.59 -16.61
CA ARG A 99 -10.11 5.09 -17.76
C ARG A 99 -10.40 4.28 -19.03
N ASN A 100 -11.17 4.87 -19.93
CA ASN A 100 -11.32 4.46 -21.34
C ASN A 100 -11.61 2.97 -21.57
N GLY A 101 -12.30 2.30 -20.64
CA GLY A 101 -12.70 0.89 -20.79
C GLY A 101 -11.57 -0.13 -20.64
N VAL A 102 -10.37 0.25 -20.17
CA VAL A 102 -9.30 -0.73 -19.95
C VAL A 102 -9.58 -1.54 -18.68
N ASN A 103 -9.43 -2.87 -18.71
CA ASN A 103 -9.59 -3.70 -17.51
C ASN A 103 -8.29 -3.73 -16.69
N TYR A 104 -7.96 -2.65 -15.96
CA TYR A 104 -6.71 -2.62 -15.18
C TYR A 104 -6.69 -3.64 -14.05
N TYR A 105 -7.77 -3.73 -13.27
CA TYR A 105 -7.83 -4.60 -12.10
C TYR A 105 -7.98 -6.09 -12.46
N GLY A 106 -8.40 -6.43 -13.68
CA GLY A 106 -8.67 -7.82 -14.03
C GLY A 106 -9.89 -8.36 -13.28
N ASN A 107 -9.85 -9.63 -12.91
CA ASN A 107 -10.82 -10.20 -11.99
C ASN A 107 -10.62 -9.58 -10.60
N THR A 108 -11.73 -9.19 -9.99
CA THR A 108 -11.73 -8.46 -8.74
C THR A 108 -12.84 -8.97 -7.83
N VAL A 109 -12.55 -9.03 -6.53
CA VAL A 109 -13.56 -9.11 -5.47
C VAL A 109 -13.61 -7.77 -4.76
N VAL A 110 -14.81 -7.26 -4.46
CA VAL A 110 -14.98 -6.11 -3.57
C VAL A 110 -15.94 -6.49 -2.45
N ILE A 111 -15.51 -6.29 -1.21
CA ILE A 111 -16.29 -6.55 0.00
C ILE A 111 -16.65 -5.20 0.63
N GLU A 112 -17.92 -4.99 0.94
CA GLU A 112 -18.40 -3.94 1.84
C GLU A 112 -18.46 -4.50 3.25
N HIS A 113 -17.77 -3.87 4.19
CA HIS A 113 -17.66 -4.37 5.55
C HIS A 113 -18.86 -3.98 6.42
N ASP A 114 -19.17 -4.79 7.43
CA ASP A 114 -20.30 -4.58 8.34
C ASP A 114 -20.09 -3.43 9.34
N TRP A 115 -18.91 -2.80 9.28
CA TRP A 115 -18.47 -1.73 10.15
C TRP A 115 -18.10 -0.49 9.33
N GLN A 116 -18.00 0.64 10.02
CA GLN A 116 -17.83 1.96 9.41
C GLN A 116 -16.76 2.74 10.19
N ILE A 117 -16.08 3.67 9.51
CA ILE A 117 -15.20 4.64 10.15
C ILE A 117 -15.85 6.02 10.05
N ASN A 118 -16.00 6.73 11.16
CA ASN A 118 -16.64 8.06 11.18
C ASN A 118 -18.02 8.13 10.49
N GLY A 119 -18.79 7.03 10.53
CA GLY A 119 -20.09 6.92 9.86
C GLY A 119 -20.02 6.73 8.35
N GLU A 120 -18.83 6.45 7.80
CA GLU A 120 -18.60 6.15 6.40
C GLU A 120 -18.36 4.64 6.19
N PRO A 121 -18.99 4.02 5.16
CA PRO A 121 -18.76 2.62 4.85
C PRO A 121 -17.31 2.38 4.41
N VAL A 122 -16.82 1.17 4.70
CA VAL A 122 -15.48 0.75 4.32
C VAL A 122 -15.55 -0.46 3.40
N TYR A 123 -14.71 -0.44 2.38
CA TYR A 123 -14.63 -1.48 1.36
C TYR A 123 -13.21 -1.99 1.24
N THR A 124 -13.05 -3.29 0.98
CA THR A 124 -11.78 -3.86 0.50
C THR A 124 -11.92 -4.35 -0.91
N LEU A 125 -10.87 -4.15 -1.71
CA LEU A 125 -10.78 -4.61 -3.09
C LEU A 125 -9.58 -5.53 -3.24
N TYR A 126 -9.79 -6.66 -3.92
CA TYR A 126 -8.79 -7.69 -4.19
C TYR A 126 -8.74 -7.90 -5.71
N ALA A 127 -7.69 -7.42 -6.35
CA ALA A 127 -7.55 -7.40 -7.82
C ALA A 127 -6.43 -8.31 -8.32
N HIS A 128 -6.38 -8.44 -9.65
CA HIS A 128 -5.49 -9.28 -10.42
C HIS A 128 -5.64 -10.78 -10.12
N THR A 129 -6.81 -11.17 -9.59
CA THR A 129 -7.08 -12.55 -9.20
C THR A 129 -7.29 -13.46 -10.42
N LEU A 130 -7.18 -14.77 -10.24
CA LEU A 130 -7.42 -15.77 -11.28
C LEU A 130 -8.78 -16.42 -11.06
N GLU A 131 -8.87 -17.34 -10.09
CA GLU A 131 -10.11 -17.97 -9.66
C GLU A 131 -10.87 -17.06 -8.68
N LEU A 132 -12.20 -17.06 -8.79
CA LEU A 132 -13.11 -16.44 -7.83
C LEU A 132 -13.91 -17.56 -7.16
N PHE A 133 -13.92 -17.59 -5.83
CA PHE A 133 -14.62 -18.59 -5.03
C PHE A 133 -15.89 -18.06 -4.36
N VAL A 134 -16.25 -16.81 -4.68
CA VAL A 134 -17.43 -16.10 -4.19
C VAL A 134 -18.11 -15.37 -5.33
N GLU A 135 -19.40 -15.07 -5.15
CA GLU A 135 -20.21 -14.27 -6.06
C GLU A 135 -20.81 -13.04 -5.36
N LYS A 136 -21.33 -12.10 -6.16
CA LYS A 136 -21.97 -10.90 -5.63
C LYS A 136 -23.20 -11.29 -4.81
N GLY A 137 -23.28 -10.78 -3.58
CA GLY A 137 -24.35 -11.07 -2.62
C GLY A 137 -23.95 -12.05 -1.54
N ASP A 138 -22.82 -12.76 -1.70
CA ASP A 138 -22.29 -13.63 -0.66
C ASP A 138 -21.88 -12.82 0.56
N TYR A 139 -22.19 -13.35 1.74
CA TYR A 139 -21.58 -12.91 2.99
C TYR A 139 -20.31 -13.73 3.23
N VAL A 140 -19.23 -13.07 3.62
CA VAL A 140 -17.94 -13.70 3.89
C VAL A 140 -17.44 -13.33 5.28
N GLU A 141 -16.83 -14.30 5.96
CA GLU A 141 -16.14 -14.05 7.23
C GLU A 141 -14.67 -13.68 6.99
N GLN A 142 -14.07 -12.92 7.92
CA GLN A 142 -12.63 -12.67 7.90
C GLN A 142 -11.85 -13.99 7.82
N GLY A 143 -10.86 -14.05 6.92
CA GLY A 143 -10.05 -15.24 6.68
C GLY A 143 -10.69 -16.25 5.71
N GLN A 144 -11.94 -16.05 5.28
CA GLN A 144 -12.58 -16.92 4.28
C GLN A 144 -11.88 -16.82 2.93
N LEU A 145 -11.71 -17.96 2.25
CA LEU A 145 -11.19 -18.02 0.87
C LEU A 145 -12.17 -17.34 -0.09
N ILE A 146 -11.69 -16.33 -0.82
CA ILE A 146 -12.51 -15.56 -1.77
C ILE A 146 -12.00 -15.64 -3.21
N ALA A 147 -10.70 -15.83 -3.41
CA ALA A 147 -10.10 -15.89 -4.74
C ALA A 147 -8.74 -16.62 -4.73
N GLY A 148 -8.19 -16.86 -5.91
CA GLY A 148 -6.79 -17.23 -6.11
C GLY A 148 -5.99 -16.04 -6.65
N VAL A 149 -4.75 -15.86 -6.19
CA VAL A 149 -3.80 -14.90 -6.76
C VAL A 149 -3.66 -15.18 -8.25
N GLY A 150 -3.63 -14.13 -9.08
CA GLY A 150 -3.60 -14.29 -10.51
C GLY A 150 -2.62 -13.36 -11.21
N SER A 151 -2.89 -13.12 -12.48
CA SER A 151 -2.24 -12.08 -13.28
C SER A 151 -3.22 -11.52 -14.31
N SER A 152 -4.49 -11.38 -13.91
CA SER A 152 -5.52 -10.83 -14.78
C SER A 152 -5.45 -9.29 -14.80
N GLY A 153 -5.89 -8.70 -15.91
CA GLY A 153 -5.76 -7.26 -16.12
C GLY A 153 -4.35 -6.85 -16.53
N GLU A 154 -3.96 -5.62 -16.20
CA GLU A 154 -2.69 -5.02 -16.62
C GLU A 154 -1.65 -5.13 -15.52
N VAL A 155 -0.90 -6.24 -15.51
CA VAL A 155 0.13 -6.52 -14.50
C VAL A 155 1.44 -6.98 -15.12
N THR A 156 2.55 -6.77 -14.42
CA THR A 156 3.89 -7.22 -14.83
C THR A 156 4.24 -8.61 -14.29
N GLY A 157 3.53 -9.10 -13.28
CA GLY A 157 3.75 -10.38 -12.64
C GLY A 157 2.61 -10.75 -11.69
N SER A 158 2.65 -11.97 -11.16
CA SER A 158 1.59 -12.48 -10.29
C SER A 158 1.65 -11.86 -8.90
N HIS A 159 0.53 -11.27 -8.48
CA HIS A 159 0.32 -10.66 -7.17
C HIS A 159 -1.18 -10.47 -6.93
N VAL A 160 -1.57 -10.19 -5.68
CA VAL A 160 -2.86 -9.58 -5.37
C VAL A 160 -2.65 -8.10 -5.11
N HIS A 161 -3.43 -7.26 -5.78
CA HIS A 161 -3.51 -5.84 -5.49
C HIS A 161 -4.65 -5.61 -4.50
N PHE A 162 -4.32 -5.01 -3.35
CA PHE A 162 -5.25 -4.82 -2.25
C PHE A 162 -5.48 -3.33 -2.00
N GLU A 163 -6.75 -2.90 -2.02
CA GLU A 163 -7.13 -1.54 -1.64
C GLU A 163 -8.06 -1.54 -0.43
N VAL A 164 -7.99 -0.47 0.35
CA VAL A 164 -9.03 -0.09 1.30
C VAL A 164 -9.66 1.20 0.80
N ARG A 165 -10.99 1.25 0.73
CA ARG A 165 -11.75 2.45 0.30
C ARG A 165 -12.70 2.88 1.39
N VAL A 166 -12.83 4.18 1.60
CA VAL A 166 -13.69 4.77 2.63
C VAL A 166 -14.72 5.70 2.00
N GLY A 167 -15.96 5.63 2.48
CA GLY A 167 -17.07 6.49 2.08
C GLY A 167 -17.77 6.03 0.81
N VAL A 168 -17.01 5.74 -0.25
CA VAL A 168 -17.56 5.24 -1.52
C VAL A 168 -16.65 4.20 -2.16
N ASN A 169 -17.24 3.20 -2.82
CA ASN A 169 -16.49 2.25 -3.63
C ASN A 169 -16.10 2.85 -5.00
N LYS A 170 -15.11 3.76 -5.02
CA LYS A 170 -14.56 4.37 -6.25
C LYS A 170 -13.03 4.46 -6.20
N TYR A 171 -12.41 4.51 -7.38
CA TYR A 171 -10.95 4.60 -7.57
C TYR A 171 -10.27 5.67 -6.68
N GLY A 172 -10.79 6.90 -6.65
CA GLY A 172 -10.22 8.00 -5.86
C GLY A 172 -10.54 7.96 -4.35
N ALA A 173 -11.27 6.95 -3.89
CA ALA A 173 -11.66 6.80 -2.48
C ALA A 173 -10.72 5.85 -1.71
N ALA A 174 -9.67 5.35 -2.36
CA ALA A 174 -8.68 4.52 -1.70
C ALA A 174 -7.95 5.29 -0.58
N ARG A 175 -7.58 4.56 0.47
CA ARG A 175 -6.73 4.98 1.58
C ARG A 175 -5.57 4.02 1.68
N ASN A 176 -4.50 4.43 2.35
CA ASN A 176 -3.32 3.58 2.47
C ASN A 176 -3.63 2.32 3.28
N PRO A 177 -3.61 1.10 2.69
CA PRO A 177 -3.90 -0.13 3.42
C PRO A 177 -2.98 -0.39 4.61
N ALA A 178 -1.77 0.18 4.61
CA ALA A 178 -0.81 0.07 5.71
C ALA A 178 -1.30 0.60 7.07
N LEU A 179 -2.30 1.49 7.07
CA LEU A 179 -2.93 1.99 8.31
C LEU A 179 -4.10 1.11 8.78
N TRP A 180 -4.51 0.14 7.96
CA TRP A 180 -5.62 -0.76 8.22
C TRP A 180 -5.19 -2.20 8.51
N LEU A 181 -4.04 -2.60 7.99
CA LEU A 181 -3.44 -3.91 8.23
C LEU A 181 -2.57 -3.87 9.48
N ALA A 182 -2.78 -4.82 10.39
CA ALA A 182 -1.91 -4.95 11.56
C ALA A 182 -0.45 -5.22 11.16
N PRO A 183 0.52 -4.59 11.83
CA PRO A 183 1.93 -4.87 11.61
C PRO A 183 2.29 -6.26 12.15
N TYR A 184 3.46 -6.76 11.75
CA TYR A 184 4.04 -7.98 12.32
C TYR A 184 4.40 -7.83 13.80
N GLU A 185 4.42 -8.94 14.55
CA GLU A 185 4.88 -8.93 15.94
C GLU A 185 6.32 -8.38 16.04
N GLY A 186 6.53 -7.40 16.91
CA GLY A 186 7.82 -6.70 17.02
C GLY A 186 8.02 -5.58 15.98
N TYR A 187 7.02 -5.30 15.14
CA TYR A 187 7.01 -4.22 14.15
C TYR A 187 5.93 -3.20 14.48
N GLY A 188 6.09 -1.97 14.00
CA GLY A 188 5.09 -0.91 14.03
C GLY A 188 4.99 -0.22 12.67
N THR A 189 4.23 0.88 12.64
CA THR A 189 4.04 1.71 11.44
C THR A 189 4.55 3.11 11.72
N VAL A 190 5.23 3.74 10.76
CA VAL A 190 5.62 5.14 10.85
C VAL A 190 4.79 5.93 9.85
N ALA A 191 3.93 6.80 10.33
CA ALA A 191 3.10 7.66 9.48
C ALA A 191 3.29 9.11 9.88
N GLY A 192 2.91 10.04 9.00
CA GLY A 192 3.02 11.43 9.39
C GLY A 192 2.70 12.44 8.31
N ARG A 193 2.95 13.69 8.70
CA ARG A 193 2.74 14.89 7.89
C ARG A 193 4.01 15.69 7.85
N PHE A 194 4.64 15.78 6.69
CA PHE A 194 5.62 16.82 6.43
C PHE A 194 4.92 18.06 5.90
N VAL A 195 5.00 19.15 6.66
CA VAL A 195 4.43 20.45 6.28
C VAL A 195 5.51 21.52 6.26
N ASP A 196 5.32 22.51 5.39
CA ASP A 196 6.17 23.68 5.35
C ASP A 196 5.87 24.66 6.49
N LYS A 197 6.62 25.77 6.59
CA LYS A 197 6.42 26.78 7.64
C LYS A 197 5.03 27.44 7.66
N ARG A 198 4.23 27.26 6.59
CA ARG A 198 2.84 27.74 6.48
C ARG A 198 1.82 26.60 6.65
N SER A 199 2.26 25.46 7.18
CA SER A 199 1.44 24.26 7.36
C SER A 199 0.89 23.66 6.05
N ARG A 200 1.52 23.92 4.91
CA ARG A 200 1.16 23.31 3.63
C ARG A 200 1.90 21.99 3.46
N MET A 201 1.21 20.95 2.96
CA MET A 201 1.83 19.65 2.72
C MET A 201 2.99 19.77 1.74
N ILE A 202 4.14 19.21 2.12
CA ILE A 202 5.28 19.03 1.23
C ILE A 202 5.00 17.77 0.40
N SER A 203 4.95 17.91 -0.92
CA SER A 203 4.57 16.84 -1.85
C SER A 203 5.73 16.45 -2.76
N GLY A 204 5.85 15.16 -3.09
CA GLY A 204 6.88 14.65 -4.01
C GLY A 204 8.32 14.70 -3.49
N ALA A 205 8.55 15.10 -2.24
CA ALA A 205 9.87 15.09 -1.59
C ALA A 205 10.30 13.65 -1.29
N MET A 206 11.61 13.38 -1.37
CA MET A 206 12.15 12.05 -1.03
C MET A 206 12.23 11.93 0.50
N LEU A 207 11.71 10.84 1.04
CA LEU A 207 11.75 10.50 2.46
C LEU A 207 12.54 9.21 2.62
N SER A 208 13.52 9.22 3.52
CA SER A 208 14.32 8.05 3.90
C SER A 208 14.11 7.73 5.37
N LEU A 209 13.95 6.45 5.70
CA LEU A 209 13.96 5.94 7.07
C LEU A 209 15.24 5.15 7.29
N ILE A 210 16.07 5.60 8.23
CA ILE A 210 17.41 5.07 8.47
C ILE A 210 17.51 4.63 9.94
N PRO A 211 17.88 3.37 10.25
CA PRO A 211 18.20 2.97 11.61
C PRO A 211 19.32 3.87 12.18
N VAL A 212 19.25 4.27 13.45
CA VAL A 212 20.27 5.16 14.05
C VAL A 212 21.68 4.56 14.08
N ASP A 213 21.80 3.24 13.93
CA ASP A 213 23.04 2.48 13.88
C ASP A 213 23.48 2.11 12.44
N SER A 214 22.85 2.73 11.43
CA SER A 214 23.11 2.47 10.00
C SER A 214 23.28 3.78 9.22
N ASP A 215 24.12 3.76 8.20
CA ASP A 215 24.22 4.85 7.21
C ASP A 215 23.30 4.63 5.99
N GLN A 216 22.67 3.46 5.89
CA GLN A 216 21.83 3.08 4.75
C GLN A 216 20.35 3.07 5.14
N PRO A 217 19.47 3.64 4.30
CA PRO A 217 18.03 3.61 4.54
C PRO A 217 17.49 2.19 4.38
N ILE A 218 16.58 1.79 5.28
CA ILE A 218 15.81 0.54 5.14
C ILE A 218 14.54 0.74 4.30
N ARG A 219 14.07 1.98 4.19
CA ARG A 219 12.91 2.38 3.39
C ARG A 219 13.14 3.74 2.77
N GLN A 220 12.64 3.90 1.55
CA GLN A 220 12.57 5.19 0.89
C GLN A 220 11.26 5.30 0.11
N GLN A 221 10.63 6.47 0.17
CA GLN A 221 9.46 6.77 -0.64
C GLN A 221 9.35 8.26 -0.91
N ARG A 222 8.45 8.66 -1.79
CA ARG A 222 8.07 10.07 -1.91
C ARG A 222 6.91 10.39 -0.98
N THR A 223 6.91 11.59 -0.42
CA THR A 223 5.71 12.16 0.20
C THR A 223 4.62 12.29 -0.86
N TYR A 224 3.38 12.06 -0.46
CA TYR A 224 2.21 12.06 -1.34
C TYR A 224 2.07 13.32 -2.18
N TYR A 225 1.70 13.14 -3.44
CA TYR A 225 1.20 14.23 -4.27
C TYR A 225 -0.22 14.62 -3.82
N PRO A 226 -0.69 15.86 -4.08
CA PRO A 226 -2.02 16.31 -3.67
C PRO A 226 -3.20 15.48 -4.21
N THR A 227 -2.95 14.66 -5.22
CA THR A 227 -3.90 13.74 -5.83
C THR A 227 -4.08 12.43 -5.06
N VAL A 228 -3.21 12.12 -4.11
CA VAL A 228 -3.31 10.94 -3.25
C VAL A 228 -4.25 11.28 -2.09
N ALA A 229 -5.26 10.44 -1.88
CA ALA A 229 -6.16 10.61 -0.75
C ALA A 229 -5.52 10.05 0.53
N SER A 230 -5.46 10.88 1.56
CA SER A 230 -5.00 10.52 2.89
C SER A 230 -6.13 10.02 3.76
N ASP A 231 -5.79 9.34 4.85
CA ASP A 231 -6.71 8.94 5.89
C ASP A 231 -7.49 10.16 6.46
N PRO A 232 -8.81 10.04 6.69
CA PRO A 232 -9.63 11.15 7.20
C PRO A 232 -9.19 11.68 8.57
N VAL A 233 -8.62 10.83 9.43
CA VAL A 233 -8.17 11.17 10.78
C VAL A 233 -6.72 11.64 10.74
N TRP A 234 -5.83 10.79 10.23
CA TRP A 234 -4.40 11.05 10.25
C TRP A 234 -3.96 12.15 9.29
N ARG A 235 -4.61 12.23 8.13
CA ARG A 235 -4.29 13.17 7.04
C ARG A 235 -2.81 13.13 6.68
N GLU A 236 -2.26 11.93 6.64
CA GLU A 236 -0.87 11.63 6.37
C GLU A 236 -0.46 12.01 4.94
N ASN A 237 0.82 12.31 4.75
CA ASN A 237 1.43 12.38 3.42
C ASN A 237 2.58 11.38 3.25
N PHE A 238 2.76 10.46 4.20
CA PHE A 238 3.63 9.30 4.09
C PHE A 238 3.24 8.23 5.12
N VAL A 239 3.59 6.98 4.80
CA VAL A 239 3.50 5.83 5.71
C VAL A 239 4.58 4.83 5.33
N PHE A 240 5.36 4.39 6.32
CA PHE A 240 6.20 3.19 6.26
C PHE A 240 5.53 2.10 7.10
N ALA A 241 4.98 1.09 6.43
CA ALA A 241 4.41 -0.09 7.07
C ALA A 241 5.51 -1.05 7.53
N ASP A 242 5.18 -1.92 8.50
CA ASP A 242 6.02 -3.04 8.91
C ASP A 242 7.48 -2.62 9.13
N VAL A 243 7.68 -1.63 9.98
CA VAL A 243 9.00 -1.16 10.42
C VAL A 243 9.35 -1.89 11.72
N PRO A 244 10.51 -2.56 11.81
CA PRO A 244 10.94 -3.18 13.06
C PRO A 244 10.93 -2.16 14.22
N ALA A 245 10.56 -2.60 15.43
CA ALA A 245 10.67 -1.73 16.59
C ALA A 245 12.13 -1.33 16.82
N GLY A 246 12.36 -0.04 17.07
CA GLY A 246 13.71 0.50 17.13
C GLY A 246 13.76 2.01 17.04
N GLU A 247 14.97 2.54 16.95
CA GLU A 247 15.24 3.97 16.83
C GLU A 247 15.71 4.28 15.40
N TYR A 248 15.15 5.34 14.82
CA TYR A 248 15.35 5.68 13.42
C TYR A 248 15.48 7.19 13.23
N GLU A 249 16.23 7.59 12.21
CA GLU A 249 16.18 8.92 11.61
C GLU A 249 15.25 8.92 10.38
N LEU A 250 14.27 9.83 10.40
CA LEU A 250 13.52 10.26 9.22
C LEU A 250 14.26 11.42 8.55
N ILE A 251 14.62 11.24 7.27
CA ILE A 251 15.29 12.26 6.47
C ILE A 251 14.39 12.66 5.30
N LEU A 252 13.90 13.90 5.32
CA LEU A 252 13.22 14.53 4.20
C LEU A 252 14.22 15.30 3.33
N ASP A 253 14.31 14.95 2.06
CA ASP A 253 15.07 15.64 1.03
C ASP A 253 14.11 16.29 0.02
N VAL A 254 14.14 17.62 -0.02
CA VAL A 254 13.31 18.45 -0.90
C VAL A 254 14.17 19.11 -1.97
N ASN A 255 13.68 19.10 -3.21
CA ASN A 255 14.31 19.69 -4.39
C ASN A 255 15.75 19.22 -4.62
N ASN A 256 15.99 17.90 -4.51
CA ASN A 256 17.28 17.25 -4.76
C ASN A 256 18.42 17.83 -3.91
N GLY A 257 18.19 17.94 -2.60
CA GLY A 257 19.18 18.33 -1.61
C GLY A 257 19.17 19.81 -1.25
N GLN A 258 18.31 20.63 -1.87
CA GLN A 258 18.19 22.06 -1.53
C GLN A 258 17.79 22.25 -0.06
N TYR A 259 16.87 21.42 0.43
CA TYR A 259 16.51 21.37 1.84
C TYR A 259 16.55 19.93 2.32
N LYS A 260 17.28 19.71 3.42
CA LYS A 260 17.30 18.44 4.14
C LYS A 260 16.83 18.66 5.56
N PHE A 261 15.85 17.89 5.99
CA PHE A 261 15.35 17.88 7.35
C PHE A 261 15.55 16.49 7.95
N LYS A 262 15.96 16.44 9.21
CA LYS A 262 16.19 15.20 9.95
C LYS A 262 15.35 15.18 11.22
N ARG A 263 14.82 14.01 11.56
CA ARG A 263 14.03 13.78 12.78
C ARG A 263 14.30 12.39 13.33
N GLU A 264 14.78 12.32 14.55
CA GLU A 264 14.81 11.05 15.29
C GLU A 264 13.40 10.66 15.74
N ILE A 265 13.09 9.38 15.59
CA ILE A 265 11.84 8.76 16.00
C ILE A 265 12.11 7.41 16.66
N LYS A 266 11.15 6.97 17.46
CA LYS A 266 11.12 5.62 18.02
C LYS A 266 9.89 4.89 17.53
N VAL A 267 10.09 3.73 16.93
CA VAL A 267 9.04 2.81 16.49
C VAL A 267 8.75 1.84 17.62
N LEU A 268 7.48 1.76 18.00
CA LEU A 268 7.00 0.84 19.02
C LEU A 268 6.21 -0.29 18.35
N PRO A 269 6.32 -1.52 18.88
CA PRO A 269 5.61 -2.66 18.32
C PRO A 269 4.08 -2.47 18.42
N GLY A 270 3.36 -2.85 17.37
CA GLY A 270 1.90 -2.81 17.26
C GLY A 270 1.29 -1.42 17.11
N GLN A 271 2.10 -0.36 17.02
CA GLN A 271 1.64 1.03 17.08
C GLN A 271 1.93 1.82 15.81
N THR A 272 1.00 2.73 15.45
CA THR A 272 1.33 3.83 14.53
C THR A 272 2.10 4.91 15.28
N ARG A 273 3.38 5.08 14.95
CA ARG A 273 4.13 6.28 15.30
C ARG A 273 3.76 7.39 14.34
N PHE A 274 2.84 8.27 14.75
CA PHE A 274 2.43 9.42 13.96
C PHE A 274 3.25 10.68 14.29
N GLU A 275 3.85 11.30 13.28
CA GLU A 275 4.61 12.56 13.45
C GLU A 275 4.05 13.69 12.57
N VAL A 276 3.81 14.85 13.19
CA VAL A 276 3.61 16.11 12.44
C VAL A 276 4.92 16.88 12.46
N ILE A 277 5.55 16.98 11.31
CA ILE A 277 6.89 17.55 11.14
C ILE A 277 6.79 18.82 10.33
N SER A 278 6.88 19.96 11.01
CA SER A 278 6.92 21.28 10.37
C SER A 278 8.36 21.65 10.03
N THR A 279 8.61 22.04 8.78
CA THR A 279 9.90 22.58 8.36
C THR A 279 9.95 24.10 8.59
N ASN A 280 11.15 24.66 8.53
CA ASN A 280 11.41 26.10 8.68
C ASN A 280 11.43 26.85 7.33
N PHE A 281 11.25 26.15 6.21
CA PHE A 281 11.23 26.74 4.87
C PHE A 281 9.81 26.76 4.30
N GLU A 282 9.63 27.52 3.24
CA GLU A 282 8.38 27.53 2.48
C GLU A 282 8.52 26.60 1.28
N PHE A 283 7.59 25.66 1.12
CA PHE A 283 7.65 24.73 0.00
C PHE A 283 7.13 25.40 -1.27
N VAL A 284 7.94 25.39 -2.33
CA VAL A 284 7.52 25.79 -3.66
C VAL A 284 7.47 24.52 -4.50
N PRO A 285 6.28 24.05 -4.92
CA PRO A 285 6.17 22.86 -5.75
C PRO A 285 6.95 23.04 -7.05
N THR A 286 7.80 22.07 -7.39
CA THR A 286 8.38 22.02 -8.73
C THR A 286 7.23 21.82 -9.73
N PRO A 287 7.10 22.66 -10.77
CA PRO A 287 6.02 22.51 -11.75
C PRO A 287 6.03 21.10 -12.33
N THR A 288 4.89 20.40 -12.27
CA THR A 288 4.71 19.17 -13.02
C THR A 288 4.89 19.52 -14.50
N ALA A 289 5.79 18.83 -15.19
CA ALA A 289 5.96 19.04 -16.62
C ALA A 289 4.59 18.92 -17.30
N VAL A 290 4.19 19.93 -18.06
CA VAL A 290 2.98 19.83 -18.90
C VAL A 290 3.21 18.63 -19.82
N PRO A 291 2.34 17.62 -19.83
CA PRO A 291 2.50 16.49 -20.74
C PRO A 291 2.57 17.08 -22.15
N SER A 292 3.67 16.82 -22.86
CA SER A 292 3.81 17.23 -24.25
C SER A 292 2.60 16.71 -25.02
N PRO A 293 1.93 17.54 -25.84
CA PRO A 293 0.87 17.04 -26.69
C PRO A 293 1.42 15.87 -27.50
N THR A 294 0.74 14.72 -27.43
CA THR A 294 1.04 13.59 -28.29
C THR A 294 1.11 14.10 -29.72
N PRO A 295 2.21 13.91 -30.47
CA PRO A 295 2.24 14.31 -31.86
C PRO A 295 1.07 13.61 -32.55
N THR A 296 0.12 14.41 -33.05
CA THR A 296 -0.98 13.95 -33.87
C THR A 296 -0.35 13.14 -35.00
N GLY A 297 -0.68 11.85 -35.05
CA GLY A 297 -0.08 10.93 -36.01
C GLY A 297 -0.12 11.51 -37.41
N THR A 298 1.04 11.53 -38.06
CA THR A 298 1.13 11.67 -39.50
C THR A 298 0.12 10.71 -40.13
N PRO A 299 -0.75 11.16 -41.06
CA PRO A 299 -1.66 10.24 -41.74
C PRO A 299 -0.85 9.11 -42.38
N LEU A 300 -1.22 7.86 -42.10
CA LEU A 300 -0.74 6.72 -42.86
C LEU A 300 -0.97 7.01 -44.36
N PRO A 301 0.02 6.83 -45.23
CA PRO A 301 -0.20 6.99 -46.66
C PRO A 301 -1.26 5.98 -47.11
N THR A 302 -2.33 6.49 -47.71
CA THR A 302 -3.33 5.70 -48.42
C THR A 302 -2.63 4.92 -49.54
N PHE A 303 -2.52 3.61 -49.38
CA PHE A 303 -2.21 2.72 -50.50
C PHE A 303 -3.43 2.69 -51.41
N ALA A 304 -3.33 3.34 -52.58
CA ALA A 304 -4.26 3.13 -53.67
C ALA A 304 -4.17 1.66 -54.12
N ALA A 305 -5.32 0.98 -54.17
CA ALA A 305 -5.42 -0.30 -54.85
C ALA A 305 -5.11 -0.09 -56.35
N PRO A 306 -4.27 -0.93 -56.98
CA PRO A 306 -4.10 -0.85 -58.42
C PRO A 306 -5.38 -1.34 -59.11
N GLU A 307 -5.95 -0.51 -59.98
CA GLU A 307 -6.83 -0.97 -61.04
C GLU A 307 -5.99 -1.72 -62.09
N GLY A 308 -6.36 -2.97 -62.38
CA GLY A 308 -5.71 -3.83 -63.37
C GLY A 308 -5.86 -5.31 -63.06
#